data_AF-A0A954SDU3-F1
#
_entry.id   AF-A0A954SDU3-F1
#
_cell.length_a   1.000
_cell.length_b   1.000
_cell.length_c   1.000
_cell.angle_alpha   90.00
_cell.angle_beta   90.00
_cell.angle_gamma   90.00
#
_symmetry.space_group_name_H-M   'P 1'
#
loop_
_entity.id
_entity.type
_entity.pdbx_description
1 polymer ?
#
loop_
_entity_poly.entity_id
_entity_poly.type
_entity_poly.pdbx_seq_one_letter_code
_entity_poly.pdbx_strand_id
1 'polypeptide(L)'
;FANPRGKEVDLENRLVWRMNRKRIPFETLRDSLLQSAGILDTRLNGRPEELEGNNPTHRRAIYGYIDRNNVSLLLRNFDVAGPNTTVSARSRTTVPQQALFLMNSPFVQMVADKVVVHCGGDIPEAPDTNPEAITSRIDLMYHQILQREPESSERTAAMEYISTGGATKQAWKELAQVLLLTNEFSFID
;
A
#
# COMPACT_ATOMS: atom_id res chain seq x y z
N PHE A 1 17.44 12.62 7.08
CA PHE A 1 16.44 13.00 8.10
C PHE A 1 16.83 12.63 9.54
N ALA A 2 18.10 12.70 9.93
CA ALA A 2 18.49 12.44 11.32
C ALA A 2 19.43 13.55 11.79
N ASN A 3 18.91 14.53 12.53
CA ASN A 3 19.74 15.33 13.41
C ASN A 3 19.98 14.47 14.66
N PRO A 4 21.17 13.85 14.84
CA PRO A 4 21.40 12.89 15.92
C PRO A 4 21.19 13.56 17.28
N ARG A 5 21.57 14.84 17.36
CA ARG A 5 21.41 15.67 18.55
C ARG A 5 19.94 15.95 18.87
N GLY A 6 19.11 16.17 17.85
CA GLY A 6 17.66 16.30 18.02
C GLY A 6 17.03 15.02 18.58
N LYS A 7 17.48 13.86 18.10
CA LYS A 7 17.02 12.56 18.59
C LYS A 7 17.44 12.27 20.02
N GLU A 8 18.63 12.67 20.43
CA GLU A 8 19.13 12.51 21.82
C GLU A 8 18.45 13.46 22.81
N VAL A 9 18.21 14.71 22.39
CA VAL A 9 17.67 15.76 23.27
C VAL A 9 16.15 15.72 23.36
N ASP A 10 15.46 15.37 22.28
CA ASP A 10 14.00 15.42 22.18
C ASP A 10 13.45 14.21 21.39
N LEU A 11 13.50 13.04 22.03
CA LEU A 11 12.98 11.77 21.51
C LEU A 11 11.50 11.85 21.12
N GLU A 12 10.71 12.54 21.95
CA GLU A 12 9.26 12.71 21.79
C GLU A 12 8.89 13.76 20.72
N ASN A 13 9.88 14.43 20.12
CA ASN A 13 9.69 15.48 19.12
C ASN A 13 8.74 16.61 19.61
N ARG A 14 8.85 16.98 20.89
CA ARG A 14 8.06 18.07 21.51
C ARG A 14 8.42 19.44 20.97
N LEU A 15 9.67 19.63 20.54
CA LEU A 15 10.17 20.84 19.90
C LEU A 15 9.90 20.86 18.39
N VAL A 16 9.27 19.81 17.85
CA VAL A 16 8.82 19.71 16.45
C VAL A 16 9.98 19.89 15.45
N TRP A 17 11.12 19.28 15.75
CA TRP A 17 12.31 19.33 14.89
C TRP A 17 12.22 18.37 13.69
N ARG A 18 11.26 17.45 13.69
CA ARG A 18 10.88 16.60 12.54
C ARG A 18 9.36 16.47 12.42
N MET A 19 8.88 15.89 11.34
CA MET A 19 7.48 15.52 11.22
C MET A 19 7.18 14.31 12.12
N ASN A 20 6.04 14.34 12.79
CA ASN A 20 5.55 13.20 13.55
C ASN A 20 4.99 12.17 12.60
N ARG A 21 5.39 10.91 12.79
CA ARG A 21 4.88 9.79 12.02
C ARG A 21 3.37 9.69 12.15
N LYS A 22 2.66 9.68 11.02
CA LYS A 22 1.20 9.59 10.94
C LYS A 22 0.81 8.38 10.11
N ARG A 23 -0.04 7.52 10.67
CA ARG A 23 -0.69 6.44 9.93
C ARG A 23 -1.63 7.04 8.90
N ILE A 24 -1.60 6.61 7.64
CA ILE A 24 -2.54 7.13 6.63
C ILE A 24 -3.96 6.60 6.87
N PRO A 25 -5.01 7.39 6.61
CA PRO A 25 -6.39 6.94 6.75
C PRO A 25 -6.77 5.94 5.65
N PHE A 26 -7.87 5.22 5.84
CA PHE A 26 -8.37 4.22 4.89
C PHE A 26 -8.45 4.74 3.45
N GLU A 27 -9.02 5.93 3.26
CA GLU A 27 -9.26 6.48 1.93
C GLU A 27 -7.94 6.69 1.19
N THR A 28 -6.93 7.24 1.87
CA THR A 28 -5.60 7.44 1.32
C THR A 28 -4.90 6.11 1.08
N LEU A 29 -4.97 5.17 2.02
CA LEU A 29 -4.37 3.83 1.86
C LEU A 29 -4.93 3.13 0.61
N ARG A 30 -6.25 3.14 0.45
CA ARG A 30 -6.92 2.51 -0.68
C ARG A 30 -6.57 3.19 -2.00
N ASP A 31 -6.58 4.53 -2.04
CA ASP A 31 -6.21 5.29 -3.22
C ASP A 31 -4.73 5.04 -3.60
N SER A 32 -3.83 4.97 -2.61
CA SER A 32 -2.41 4.63 -2.82
C SER A 32 -2.23 3.22 -3.38
N LEU A 33 -2.97 2.23 -2.89
CA LEU A 33 -2.95 0.85 -3.42
C LEU A 33 -3.34 0.82 -4.92
N LEU A 34 -4.42 1.52 -5.28
CA LEU A 34 -4.85 1.60 -6.68
C LEU A 34 -3.86 2.39 -7.54
N GLN A 35 -3.27 3.45 -6.98
CA GLN A 35 -2.30 4.30 -7.68
C GLN A 35 -1.00 3.54 -7.95
N SER A 36 -0.49 2.74 -7.01
CA SER A 36 0.69 1.91 -7.22
C SER A 36 0.45 0.87 -8.32
N ALA A 37 -0.76 0.34 -8.41
CA ALA A 37 -1.17 -0.57 -9.48
C ALA A 37 -1.45 0.12 -10.83
N GLY A 38 -1.44 1.46 -10.90
CA GLY A 38 -1.75 2.21 -12.12
C GLY A 38 -3.21 2.10 -12.58
N ILE A 39 -4.12 1.70 -11.69
CA ILE A 39 -5.55 1.47 -12.01
C ILE A 39 -6.48 2.50 -11.37
N LEU A 40 -5.97 3.46 -10.60
CA LEU A 40 -6.78 4.48 -9.94
C LEU A 40 -7.57 5.32 -10.94
N ASP A 41 -8.89 5.30 -10.82
CA ASP A 41 -9.79 6.15 -11.57
C ASP A 41 -10.03 7.48 -10.85
N THR A 42 -9.55 8.56 -11.47
CA THR A 42 -9.59 9.93 -10.95
C THR A 42 -10.78 10.75 -11.46
N ARG A 43 -11.72 10.14 -12.20
CA ARG A 43 -12.92 10.82 -12.71
C ARG A 43 -13.72 11.45 -11.57
N LEU A 44 -14.05 12.73 -11.75
CA LEU A 44 -14.84 13.50 -10.80
C LEU A 44 -16.35 13.30 -11.05
N ASN A 45 -17.14 13.46 -9.99
CA ASN A 45 -18.61 13.41 -9.99
C ASN A 45 -19.20 12.04 -10.36
N GLY A 46 -20.52 11.90 -10.34
CA GLY A 46 -21.22 10.65 -10.66
C GLY A 46 -21.71 9.90 -9.42
N ARG A 47 -22.30 8.73 -9.65
CA ARG A 47 -22.90 7.93 -8.58
C ARG A 47 -21.80 7.25 -7.74
N PRO A 48 -22.07 7.03 -6.44
CA PRO A 48 -21.17 6.24 -5.61
C PRO A 48 -21.13 4.79 -6.08
N GLU A 49 -19.98 4.13 -5.87
CA GLU A 49 -19.71 2.76 -6.31
C GLU A 49 -19.24 1.89 -5.15
N GLU A 50 -19.49 0.59 -5.20
CA GLU A 50 -19.14 -0.33 -4.12
C GLU A 50 -17.61 -0.44 -3.96
N LEU A 51 -17.12 -0.22 -2.74
CA LEU A 51 -15.69 -0.30 -2.41
C LEU A 51 -15.18 -1.74 -2.25
N GLU A 52 -16.11 -2.68 -2.05
CA GLU A 52 -15.91 -4.08 -1.69
C GLU A 52 -16.78 -5.00 -2.55
N GLY A 53 -16.57 -6.30 -2.45
CA GLY A 53 -17.31 -7.31 -3.20
C GLY A 53 -16.47 -7.94 -4.32
N ASN A 54 -17.13 -8.62 -5.26
CA ASN A 54 -16.45 -9.36 -6.33
C ASN A 54 -15.78 -8.45 -7.36
N ASN A 55 -16.28 -7.22 -7.53
CA ASN A 55 -15.74 -6.25 -8.47
C ASN A 55 -15.66 -4.86 -7.81
N PRO A 56 -14.72 -4.68 -6.86
CA PRO A 56 -14.60 -3.43 -6.11
C PRO A 56 -14.19 -2.29 -7.06
N THR A 57 -14.75 -1.10 -6.85
CA THR A 57 -14.45 0.05 -7.71
C THR A 57 -12.96 0.41 -7.69
N HIS A 58 -12.46 0.90 -8.82
CA HIS A 58 -11.15 1.51 -8.93
C HIS A 58 -11.18 3.03 -8.74
N ARG A 59 -12.36 3.58 -8.45
CA ARG A 59 -12.49 5.01 -8.17
C ARG A 59 -11.92 5.35 -6.82
N ARG A 60 -11.53 6.62 -6.68
CA ARG A 60 -11.11 7.18 -5.39
C ARG A 60 -12.12 6.83 -4.29
N ALA A 61 -11.63 6.45 -3.12
CA ALA A 61 -12.43 6.00 -2.00
C ALA A 61 -13.51 7.00 -1.55
N ILE A 62 -13.32 8.29 -1.86
CA ILE A 62 -14.32 9.35 -1.63
C ILE A 62 -15.62 9.16 -2.42
N TYR A 63 -15.58 8.41 -3.53
CA TYR A 63 -16.75 8.03 -4.34
C TYR A 63 -17.30 6.65 -3.93
N GLY A 64 -16.84 6.11 -2.79
CA GLY A 64 -17.32 4.87 -2.24
C GLY A 64 -18.77 4.95 -1.76
N TYR A 65 -19.56 3.94 -2.09
CA TYR A 65 -20.88 3.75 -1.53
C TYR A 65 -20.77 3.38 -0.06
N ILE A 66 -21.53 4.10 0.79
CA ILE A 66 -21.63 3.86 2.23
C ILE A 66 -23.11 3.72 2.57
N ASP A 67 -23.49 2.52 3.03
CA ASP A 67 -24.77 2.31 3.68
C ASP A 67 -24.71 2.88 5.10
N ARG A 68 -25.52 3.92 5.36
CA ARG A 68 -25.55 4.61 6.66
C ARG A 68 -26.13 3.75 7.78
N ASN A 69 -26.98 2.78 7.44
CA ASN A 69 -27.59 1.87 8.40
C ASN A 69 -26.74 0.62 8.63
N ASN A 70 -25.90 0.25 7.64
CA ASN A 70 -25.05 -0.91 7.71
C ASN A 70 -23.62 -0.63 7.20
N VAL A 71 -22.87 0.17 7.95
CA VAL A 71 -21.46 0.45 7.62
C VAL A 71 -20.66 -0.85 7.63
N SER A 72 -19.97 -1.11 6.52
CA SER A 72 -19.14 -2.30 6.34
C SER A 72 -18.12 -2.50 7.47
N LEU A 73 -17.85 -3.77 7.79
CA LEU A 73 -16.81 -4.18 8.74
C LEU A 73 -15.43 -3.69 8.32
N LEU A 74 -15.13 -3.61 7.02
CA LEU A 74 -13.86 -3.09 6.54
C LEU A 74 -13.66 -1.63 6.95
N LEU A 75 -14.64 -0.78 6.66
CA LEU A 75 -14.59 0.65 6.99
C LEU A 75 -14.47 0.86 8.50
N ARG A 76 -15.19 0.06 9.30
CA ARG A 76 -15.06 0.07 10.77
C ARG A 76 -13.67 -0.34 11.23
N ASN A 77 -13.10 -1.40 10.63
CA ASN A 77 -11.78 -1.90 10.99
C ASN A 77 -10.66 -0.89 10.69
N PHE A 78 -10.89 0.04 9.77
CA PHE A 78 -9.94 1.13 9.43
C PHE A 78 -10.37 2.50 9.99
N ASP A 79 -11.10 2.52 11.11
CA ASP A 79 -11.44 3.72 11.88
C ASP A 79 -12.16 4.82 11.07
N VAL A 80 -12.94 4.43 10.05
CA VAL A 80 -13.77 5.39 9.30
C VAL A 80 -14.85 5.94 10.24
N ALA A 81 -15.07 7.26 10.19
CA ALA A 81 -16.06 7.92 11.02
C ALA A 81 -17.47 7.39 10.74
N GLY A 82 -18.26 7.19 11.79
CA GLY A 82 -19.65 6.78 11.67
C GLY A 82 -20.47 7.83 10.90
N PRO A 83 -21.26 7.44 9.88
CA PRO A 83 -21.95 8.39 9.01
C PRO A 83 -23.13 9.11 9.69
N ASN A 84 -23.58 8.62 10.85
CA ASN A 84 -24.73 9.14 11.58
C ASN A 84 -24.34 10.01 12.79
N THR A 85 -23.04 10.21 13.03
CA THR A 85 -22.53 10.93 14.20
C THR A 85 -21.42 11.88 13.82
N THR A 86 -21.41 13.08 14.39
CA THR A 86 -20.28 13.98 14.27
C THR A 86 -19.13 13.51 15.15
N VAL A 87 -17.90 13.53 14.62
CA VAL A 87 -16.67 13.28 15.39
C VAL A 87 -15.75 14.48 15.24
N SER A 88 -15.14 14.92 16.34
CA SER A 88 -14.19 16.05 16.33
C SER A 88 -12.85 15.65 15.70
N ALA A 89 -12.40 14.43 15.95
CA ALA A 89 -11.22 13.82 15.36
C ALA A 89 -11.44 12.32 15.20
N ARG A 90 -10.94 11.74 14.10
CA ARG A 90 -10.94 10.28 13.93
C ARG A 90 -9.85 9.67 14.81
N SER A 91 -10.21 8.67 15.61
CA SER A 91 -9.22 7.78 16.21
C SER A 91 -8.44 7.07 15.10
N ARG A 92 -7.17 6.77 15.36
CA ARG A 92 -6.35 5.95 14.45
C ARG A 92 -5.74 4.85 15.29
N THR A 93 -6.07 3.61 14.96
CA THR A 93 -5.58 2.43 15.65
C THR A 93 -4.59 1.69 14.76
N THR A 94 -3.66 1.00 15.40
CA THR A 94 -2.74 0.07 14.74
C THR A 94 -3.06 -1.32 15.26
N VAL A 95 -4.09 -1.93 14.69
CA VAL A 95 -4.56 -3.26 15.11
C VAL A 95 -4.08 -4.34 14.13
N PRO A 96 -3.78 -5.57 14.60
CA PRO A 96 -3.34 -6.67 13.76
C PRO A 96 -4.29 -6.99 12.60
N GLN A 97 -5.60 -6.79 12.79
CA GLN A 97 -6.64 -7.02 11.79
C GLN A 97 -6.42 -6.17 10.53
N GLN A 98 -5.88 -4.96 10.65
CA GLN A 98 -5.59 -4.10 9.49
C GLN A 98 -4.40 -4.65 8.68
N ALA A 99 -3.37 -5.21 9.34
CA ALA A 99 -2.27 -5.88 8.66
C ALA A 99 -2.71 -7.21 8.02
N LEU A 100 -3.54 -7.98 8.73
CA LEU A 100 -4.15 -9.21 8.20
C LEU A 100 -5.02 -8.95 6.97
N PHE A 101 -5.73 -7.81 6.92
CA PHE A 101 -6.44 -7.40 5.72
C PHE A 101 -5.49 -7.22 4.54
N LEU A 102 -4.38 -6.49 4.71
CA LEU A 102 -3.40 -6.33 3.64
C LEU A 102 -2.80 -7.66 3.17
N MET A 103 -2.64 -8.62 4.10
CA MET A 103 -2.04 -9.92 3.80
C MET A 103 -3.00 -10.89 3.10
N ASN A 104 -4.30 -10.84 3.40
CA ASN A 104 -5.24 -11.88 2.96
C ASN A 104 -6.35 -11.38 2.05
N SER A 105 -6.50 -10.06 1.88
CA SER A 105 -7.60 -9.51 1.10
C SER A 105 -7.45 -9.83 -0.39
N PRO A 106 -8.48 -10.39 -1.05
CA PRO A 106 -8.49 -10.57 -2.51
C PRO A 106 -8.27 -9.25 -3.26
N PHE A 107 -8.71 -8.13 -2.69
CA PHE A 107 -8.48 -6.80 -3.27
C PHE A 107 -6.98 -6.47 -3.32
N VAL A 108 -6.23 -6.75 -2.25
CA VAL A 108 -4.79 -6.45 -2.20
C VAL A 108 -4.00 -7.42 -3.06
N GLN A 109 -4.42 -8.68 -3.16
CA GLN A 109 -3.85 -9.65 -4.11
C GLN A 109 -4.07 -9.21 -5.57
N MET A 110 -5.26 -8.69 -5.89
CA MET A 110 -5.55 -8.12 -7.22
C MET A 110 -4.66 -6.90 -7.48
N VAL A 111 -4.52 -5.99 -6.52
CA VAL A 111 -3.62 -4.83 -6.63
C VAL A 111 -2.18 -5.30 -6.87
N ALA A 112 -1.68 -6.27 -6.11
CA ALA A 112 -0.32 -6.81 -6.29
C ALA A 112 -0.12 -7.39 -7.69
N ASP A 113 -1.10 -8.14 -8.23
CA ASP A 113 -1.07 -8.63 -9.61
C ASP A 113 -1.00 -7.50 -10.63
N LYS A 114 -1.78 -6.43 -10.43
CA LYS A 114 -1.77 -5.26 -11.31
C LYS A 114 -0.49 -4.44 -11.22
N VAL A 115 0.09 -4.29 -10.02
CA VAL A 115 1.40 -3.65 -9.82
C VAL A 115 2.47 -4.36 -10.63
N VAL A 116 2.50 -5.69 -10.57
CA VAL A 116 3.47 -6.51 -11.30
C VAL A 116 3.36 -6.29 -12.81
N VAL A 117 2.14 -6.30 -13.36
CA VAL A 117 1.89 -6.00 -14.78
C VAL A 117 2.32 -4.57 -15.12
N HIS A 118 2.05 -3.62 -14.23
CA HIS A 118 2.39 -2.21 -14.44
C HIS A 118 3.90 -1.94 -14.42
N CYS A 119 4.68 -2.67 -13.61
CA CYS A 119 6.12 -2.47 -13.43
C CYS A 119 7.00 -3.21 -14.47
N GLY A 120 6.42 -3.89 -15.46
CA GLY A 120 7.25 -4.64 -16.41
C GLY A 120 6.55 -5.45 -17.49
N GLY A 121 5.25 -5.24 -17.73
CA GLY A 121 4.49 -5.95 -18.77
C GLY A 121 4.10 -7.38 -18.38
N ASP A 122 3.69 -8.18 -19.36
CA ASP A 122 3.41 -9.61 -19.16
C ASP A 122 4.70 -10.32 -18.74
N ILE A 123 4.81 -10.66 -17.46
CA ILE A 123 5.86 -11.56 -16.98
C ILE A 123 5.70 -12.87 -17.76
N PRO A 124 6.71 -13.30 -18.52
CA PRO A 124 6.66 -14.59 -19.19
C PRO A 124 6.35 -15.69 -18.16
N GLU A 125 5.57 -16.69 -18.54
CA GLU A 125 5.42 -17.87 -17.66
C GLU A 125 6.77 -18.57 -17.41
N ALA A 126 7.73 -18.36 -18.32
CA ALA A 126 9.11 -18.79 -18.16
C ALA A 126 9.90 -17.85 -17.22
N PRO A 127 10.77 -18.40 -16.35
CA PRO A 127 11.62 -17.61 -15.45
C PRO A 127 12.47 -16.59 -16.21
N ASP A 128 12.41 -15.32 -15.79
CA ASP A 128 13.41 -14.34 -16.19
C ASP A 128 14.78 -14.79 -15.65
N THR A 129 15.69 -15.13 -16.56
CA THR A 129 17.02 -15.67 -16.23
C THR A 129 18.12 -14.62 -16.27
N ASN A 130 17.81 -13.40 -16.73
CA ASN A 130 18.77 -12.30 -16.79
C ASN A 130 18.79 -11.51 -15.46
N PRO A 131 19.91 -11.52 -14.70
CA PRO A 131 20.03 -10.79 -13.43
C PRO A 131 19.82 -9.28 -13.55
N GLU A 132 20.23 -8.67 -14.66
CA GLU A 132 20.06 -7.23 -14.89
C GLU A 132 18.58 -6.86 -15.08
N ALA A 133 17.80 -7.73 -15.74
CA ALA A 133 16.37 -7.54 -15.91
C ALA A 133 15.62 -7.69 -14.58
N ILE A 134 16.01 -8.67 -13.75
CA ILE A 134 15.47 -8.84 -12.38
C ILE A 134 15.75 -7.59 -11.55
N THR A 135 17.00 -7.12 -11.54
CA THR A 135 17.40 -5.94 -10.75
C THR A 135 16.65 -4.69 -11.17
N SER A 136 16.59 -4.44 -12.48
CA SER A 136 15.86 -3.29 -13.04
C SER A 136 14.38 -3.32 -12.67
N ARG A 137 13.75 -4.51 -12.68
CA ARG A 137 12.34 -4.66 -12.28
C ARG A 137 12.14 -4.46 -10.79
N ILE A 138 13.05 -4.92 -9.94
CA ILE A 138 13.02 -4.63 -8.50
C ILE A 138 13.07 -3.12 -8.28
N ASP A 139 14.02 -2.42 -8.92
CA ASP A 139 14.15 -0.97 -8.79
C ASP A 139 12.85 -0.26 -9.23
N LEU A 140 12.24 -0.67 -10.35
CA LEU A 140 10.94 -0.15 -10.81
C LEU A 140 9.82 -0.37 -9.79
N MET A 141 9.74 -1.54 -9.15
CA MET A 141 8.72 -1.82 -8.13
C MET A 141 8.87 -0.94 -6.89
N TYR A 142 10.11 -0.72 -6.43
CA TYR A 142 10.39 0.18 -5.32
C TYR A 142 10.01 1.63 -5.66
N HIS A 143 10.34 2.10 -6.86
CA HIS A 143 9.92 3.43 -7.33
C HIS A 143 8.40 3.56 -7.42
N GLN A 144 7.71 2.53 -7.92
CA GLN A 144 6.26 2.60 -8.11
C GLN A 144 5.47 2.54 -6.79
N ILE A 145 5.91 1.70 -5.84
CA ILE A 145 5.18 1.46 -4.58
C ILE A 145 5.64 2.41 -3.48
N LEU A 146 6.96 2.55 -3.29
CA LEU A 146 7.57 3.30 -2.17
C LEU A 146 8.12 4.67 -2.61
N GLN A 147 8.12 4.98 -3.91
CA GLN A 147 8.58 6.27 -4.44
C GLN A 147 10.04 6.60 -4.12
N ARG A 148 10.89 5.57 -3.99
CA ARG A 148 12.34 5.71 -3.76
C ARG A 148 13.12 4.57 -4.40
N GLU A 149 14.44 4.72 -4.42
CA GLU A 149 15.35 3.62 -4.74
C GLU A 149 15.46 2.64 -3.56
N PRO A 150 15.61 1.32 -3.83
CA PRO A 150 15.90 0.35 -2.79
C PRO A 150 17.29 0.57 -2.21
N GLU A 151 17.44 0.36 -0.89
CA GLU A 151 18.76 0.32 -0.27
C GLU A 151 19.53 -0.94 -0.72
N SER A 152 20.86 -0.94 -0.60
CA SER A 152 21.69 -2.07 -1.04
C SER A 152 21.28 -3.39 -0.39
N SER A 153 20.94 -3.39 0.91
CA SER A 153 20.47 -4.57 1.64
C SER A 153 19.08 -5.03 1.17
N GLU A 154 18.18 -4.09 0.88
CA GLU A 154 16.83 -4.38 0.39
C GLU A 154 16.86 -4.99 -1.02
N ARG A 155 17.72 -4.45 -1.89
CA ARG A 155 17.95 -4.99 -3.23
C ARG A 155 18.49 -6.41 -3.16
N THR A 156 19.49 -6.67 -2.31
CA THR A 156 20.04 -8.03 -2.13
C THR A 156 18.97 -9.00 -1.64
N ALA A 157 18.18 -8.63 -0.64
CA ALA A 157 17.11 -9.48 -0.11
C ALA A 157 16.01 -9.75 -1.15
N ALA A 158 15.61 -8.74 -1.92
CA ALA A 158 14.62 -8.90 -2.98
C ALA A 158 15.13 -9.81 -4.11
N MET A 159 16.40 -9.68 -4.51
CA MET A 159 17.03 -10.58 -5.49
C MET A 159 17.07 -12.03 -4.98
N GLU A 160 17.47 -12.24 -3.73
CA GLU A 160 17.51 -13.56 -3.11
C GLU A 160 16.12 -14.21 -3.08
N TYR A 161 15.09 -13.45 -2.69
CA TYR A 161 13.70 -13.91 -2.69
C TYR A 161 13.23 -14.35 -4.08
N ILE A 162 13.43 -13.49 -5.09
CA ILE A 162 13.03 -13.78 -6.47
C ILE A 162 13.79 -14.99 -7.04
N SER A 163 15.09 -15.11 -6.75
CA SER A 163 15.90 -16.23 -7.21
C SER A 163 15.45 -17.57 -6.61
N THR A 164 15.09 -17.58 -5.33
CA THR A 164 14.60 -18.78 -4.62
C THR A 164 13.20 -19.16 -5.09
N GLY A 165 12.35 -18.17 -5.40
CA GLY A 165 11.02 -18.35 -6.01
C GLY A 165 11.03 -18.66 -7.51
N GLY A 166 12.20 -18.87 -8.11
CA GLY A 166 12.36 -19.22 -9.53
C GLY A 166 11.95 -18.11 -10.50
N ALA A 167 11.97 -16.84 -10.06
CA ALA A 167 11.57 -15.66 -10.84
C ALA A 167 10.19 -15.78 -11.52
N THR A 168 9.29 -16.59 -10.95
CA THR A 168 7.95 -16.83 -11.47
C THR A 168 7.05 -15.62 -11.25
N LYS A 169 5.97 -15.50 -12.04
CA LYS A 169 4.94 -14.47 -11.83
C LYS A 169 4.43 -14.45 -10.37
N GLN A 170 4.32 -15.61 -9.73
CA GLN A 170 3.88 -15.72 -8.34
C GLN A 170 4.88 -15.07 -7.36
N ALA A 171 6.19 -15.33 -7.52
CA ALA A 171 7.22 -14.73 -6.67
C ALA A 171 7.21 -13.18 -6.78
N TRP A 172 6.98 -12.65 -7.98
CA TRP A 172 6.84 -11.20 -8.18
C TRP A 172 5.59 -10.61 -7.52
N LYS A 173 4.45 -11.32 -7.55
CA LYS A 173 3.22 -10.91 -6.85
C LYS A 173 3.43 -10.87 -5.34
N GLU A 174 4.09 -11.88 -4.79
CA GLU A 174 4.39 -11.95 -3.36
C GLU A 174 5.33 -10.82 -2.95
N LEU A 175 6.37 -10.53 -3.73
CA LEU A 175 7.25 -9.38 -3.50
C LEU A 175 6.45 -8.07 -3.52
N ALA A 176 5.58 -7.87 -4.52
CA ALA A 176 4.73 -6.69 -4.60
C ALA A 176 3.83 -6.56 -3.35
N GLN A 177 3.23 -7.68 -2.93
CA GLN A 177 2.37 -7.71 -1.75
C GLN A 177 3.14 -7.37 -0.47
N VAL A 178 4.36 -7.88 -0.31
CA VAL A 178 5.24 -7.56 0.83
C VAL A 178 5.53 -6.07 0.87
N LEU A 179 5.87 -5.45 -0.27
CA LEU A 179 6.13 -4.01 -0.35
C LEU A 179 4.89 -3.18 0.04
N LEU A 180 3.70 -3.57 -0.41
CA LEU A 180 2.43 -2.92 -0.05
C LEU A 180 2.05 -3.10 1.44
N LEU A 181 2.57 -4.16 2.09
CA LEU A 181 2.39 -4.39 3.53
C LEU A 181 3.33 -3.59 4.42
N THR A 182 4.37 -2.97 3.85
CA THR A 182 5.39 -2.32 4.64
C THR A 182 4.85 -1.16 5.49
N ASN A 183 5.55 -0.94 6.59
CA ASN A 183 5.35 0.20 7.45
C ASN A 183 5.61 1.54 6.76
N GLU A 184 6.44 1.54 5.71
CA GLU A 184 6.70 2.71 4.88
C GLU A 184 5.48 3.06 4.02
N PHE A 185 4.81 2.06 3.46
CA PHE A 185 3.60 2.29 2.67
C PHE A 185 2.41 2.83 3.51
N SER A 186 2.29 2.39 4.77
CA SER A 186 1.15 2.73 5.63
C SER A 186 1.31 3.98 6.50
N PHE A 187 2.49 4.61 6.50
CA PHE A 187 2.79 5.75 7.37
C PHE A 187 3.58 6.83 6.62
N ILE A 188 3.35 8.09 7.01
CA ILE A 188 4.12 9.26 6.54
C ILE A 188 4.88 9.86 7.73
N ASP A 189 6.14 10.23 7.57
CA ASP A 189 6.99 10.82 8.62
C ASP A 189 7.96 11.90 8.12
#